data_AF-A0A4Q5GQV8-F1
#
_entry.id   AF-A0A4Q5GQV8-F1
#
_cell.length_a   1.000
_cell.length_b   1.000
_cell.length_c   1.000
_cell.angle_alpha   90.00
_cell.angle_beta   90.00
_cell.angle_gamma   90.00
#
_symmetry.space_group_name_H-M   'P 1'
#
loop_
_entity.id
_entity.type
_entity.pdbx_description
1 polymer ?
#
loop_
_entity_poly.entity_id
_entity_poly.type
_entity_poly.pdbx_seq_one_letter_code
_entity_poly.pdbx_strand_id
1 'polypeptide(L)'
;MNRVKKLVGGILAITLCVSVSAQTKLPPGWQSSYVKITPKGELTYYPDKQGNTIPDFSRVGYHHGDKSIPDYPVTKTVYPVEKGDSRQRIQDAIDEVSRMKPDKNGHRGTVLLKRGVYHVHGTIHINTGGVILTGEGDNVNETRLLAIGKQRFSLIEVSGNGRMEEVSGTRVKITDAFVPVGTHSFQVSSATNFKVGDRIIVYRPGTENWIHDIKMDQIVERQGTRQWTAREYNLSFEREIVKVEGNRIYIDNPVVMQMEEKYGGGEVFKYTFDGRISEVGVTNMCLESEFEHYEDNEHGWIGVQFDKV
;
A
#
# COMPACT_ATOMS: atom_id res chain seq x y z
N MET A 1 8.35 75.67 68.58
CA MET A 1 8.29 76.47 67.33
C MET A 1 7.49 75.71 66.28
N ASN A 2 6.31 76.24 65.94
CA ASN A 2 5.46 76.06 64.75
C ASN A 2 5.72 74.91 63.76
N ARG A 3 4.68 74.08 63.55
CA ARG A 3 3.93 73.82 62.27
C ARG A 3 3.29 72.41 62.34
N VAL A 4 1.99 72.28 62.61
CA VAL A 4 0.84 72.21 61.66
C VAL A 4 0.95 71.09 60.58
N LYS A 5 -0.01 70.15 60.62
CA LYS A 5 -0.83 69.54 59.50
C LYS A 5 -0.99 68.01 59.67
N LYS A 6 -2.20 67.54 60.01
CA LYS A 6 -3.24 66.92 59.15
C LYS A 6 -2.89 65.47 58.73
N LEU A 7 -3.53 64.44 59.31
CA LEU A 7 -4.78 63.77 58.90
C LEU A 7 -4.66 63.06 57.55
N VAL A 8 -4.86 61.72 57.54
CA VAL A 8 -5.80 60.96 56.70
C VAL A 8 -5.56 59.45 56.93
N GLY A 9 -6.65 58.72 57.17
CA GLY A 9 -6.66 57.30 57.48
C GLY A 9 -6.44 56.41 56.26
N GLY A 10 -5.81 55.26 56.49
CA GLY A 10 -5.65 54.21 55.50
C GLY A 10 -6.89 53.32 55.46
N ILE A 11 -7.59 53.36 54.32
CA ILE A 11 -8.58 52.34 53.93
C ILE A 11 -7.79 51.19 53.30
N LEU A 12 -7.76 50.05 53.98
CA LEU A 12 -7.22 48.79 53.45
C LEU A 12 -8.29 48.14 52.57
N ALA A 13 -8.24 48.37 51.26
CA ALA A 13 -9.09 47.68 50.29
C ALA A 13 -8.53 46.26 50.05
N ILE A 14 -9.16 45.25 50.66
CA ILE A 14 -8.90 43.84 50.36
C ILE A 14 -9.54 43.54 49.00
N THR A 15 -8.73 43.51 47.95
CA THR A 15 -9.16 43.07 46.62
C THR A 15 -9.21 41.54 46.63
N LEU A 16 -10.41 40.98 46.78
CA LEU A 16 -10.65 39.55 46.62
C LEU A 16 -10.53 39.21 45.13
N CYS A 17 -9.34 38.82 44.67
CA CYS A 17 -9.18 38.20 43.35
C CYS A 17 -9.84 36.82 43.39
N VAL A 18 -11.12 36.76 43.04
CA VAL A 18 -11.78 35.50 42.67
C VAL A 18 -11.17 35.09 41.34
N SER A 19 -10.15 34.23 41.38
CA SER A 19 -9.66 33.51 40.22
C SER A 19 -10.78 32.58 39.74
N VAL A 20 -11.64 33.10 38.86
CA VAL A 20 -12.55 32.31 38.05
C VAL A 20 -11.66 31.41 37.20
N SER A 21 -11.43 30.19 37.68
CA SER A 21 -10.90 29.12 36.85
C SER A 21 -12.01 28.79 35.86
N ALA A 22 -12.02 29.50 34.73
CA ALA A 22 -12.72 29.07 33.54
C ALA A 22 -12.01 27.80 33.07
N GLN A 23 -12.34 26.67 33.72
CA GLN A 23 -11.99 25.36 33.24
C GLN A 23 -12.79 25.20 31.95
N THR A 24 -12.19 25.59 30.83
CA THR A 24 -12.65 25.18 29.52
C THR A 24 -12.58 23.66 29.55
N LYS A 25 -13.71 23.03 29.86
CA LYS A 25 -13.93 21.62 29.54
C LYS A 25 -13.91 21.56 28.02
N LEU A 26 -12.71 21.57 27.45
CA LEU A 26 -12.52 21.11 26.09
C LEU A 26 -13.24 19.76 26.05
N PRO A 27 -14.19 19.55 25.12
CA PRO A 27 -14.78 18.25 24.96
C PRO A 27 -13.61 17.25 24.83
N PRO A 28 -13.74 16.04 25.38
CA PRO A 28 -12.76 15.00 25.12
C PRO A 28 -12.47 15.00 23.62
N GLY A 29 -11.19 14.97 23.26
CA GLY A 29 -10.80 14.87 21.87
C GLY A 29 -11.62 13.76 21.21
N TRP A 30 -12.09 14.00 19.98
CA TRP A 30 -12.87 13.00 19.26
C TRP A 30 -12.14 11.65 19.31
N GLN A 31 -12.85 10.61 19.69
CA GLN A 31 -12.32 9.24 19.73
C GLN A 31 -13.27 8.33 18.96
N SER A 32 -12.69 7.47 18.12
CA SER A 32 -13.46 6.48 17.36
C SER A 32 -14.15 5.48 18.30
N SER A 33 -15.38 5.10 17.95
CA SER A 33 -16.11 4.00 18.59
C SER A 33 -15.64 2.63 18.10
N TYR A 34 -14.98 2.57 16.94
CA TYR A 34 -14.63 1.34 16.23
C TYR A 34 -13.15 0.99 16.31
N VAL A 35 -12.27 1.94 16.62
CA VAL A 35 -10.84 1.71 16.89
C VAL A 35 -10.42 2.55 18.08
N LYS A 36 -9.80 1.91 19.08
CA LYS A 36 -9.30 2.61 20.27
C LYS A 36 -7.87 2.21 20.55
N ILE A 37 -7.10 3.17 21.04
CA ILE A 37 -5.78 2.90 21.61
C ILE A 37 -5.99 2.48 23.06
N THR A 38 -5.49 1.30 23.43
CA THR A 38 -5.53 0.81 24.82
C THR A 38 -4.57 1.63 25.69
N PRO A 39 -4.67 1.58 27.03
CA PRO A 39 -3.69 2.20 27.91
C PRO A 39 -2.24 1.73 27.71
N LYS A 40 -2.03 0.59 27.02
CA LYS A 40 -0.71 0.06 26.64
C LYS A 40 -0.19 0.59 25.30
N GLY A 41 -0.97 1.40 24.59
CA GLY A 41 -0.61 1.92 23.26
C GLY A 41 -0.99 0.99 22.09
N GLU A 42 -1.78 -0.06 22.32
CA GLU A 42 -2.18 -1.02 21.29
C GLU A 42 -3.50 -0.62 20.62
N LEU A 43 -3.72 -0.98 19.36
CA LEU A 43 -5.01 -0.79 18.71
C LEU A 43 -5.96 -1.93 19.06
N THR A 44 -7.20 -1.59 19.44
CA THR A 44 -8.32 -2.53 19.58
C THR A 44 -9.44 -2.13 18.63
N TYR A 45 -9.92 -3.12 17.88
CA TYR A 45 -10.96 -2.96 16.87
C TYR A 45 -12.28 -3.50 17.41
N TYR A 46 -13.35 -2.72 17.26
CA TYR A 46 -14.68 -3.08 17.72
C TYR A 46 -15.58 -3.31 16.51
N PRO A 47 -16.28 -4.46 16.42
CA PRO A 47 -17.19 -4.72 15.33
C PRO A 47 -18.43 -3.83 15.40
N ASP A 48 -19.00 -3.53 14.23
CA ASP A 48 -20.35 -3.01 14.12
C ASP A 48 -21.42 -4.09 14.43
N LYS A 49 -22.69 -3.75 14.26
CA LYS A 49 -23.82 -4.67 14.54
C LYS A 49 -23.84 -5.91 13.64
N GLN A 50 -23.19 -5.86 12.48
CA GLN A 50 -23.11 -6.96 11.51
C GLN A 50 -21.79 -7.74 11.63
N GLY A 51 -20.91 -7.33 12.56
CA GLY A 51 -19.62 -7.97 12.78
C GLY A 51 -18.48 -7.37 11.97
N ASN A 52 -18.70 -6.30 11.21
CA ASN A 52 -17.62 -5.68 10.42
C ASN A 52 -16.68 -4.91 11.35
N THR A 53 -15.37 -5.06 11.15
CA THR A 53 -14.36 -4.23 11.80
C THR A 53 -13.59 -3.43 10.76
N ILE A 54 -13.01 -2.29 11.17
CA ILE A 54 -12.02 -1.59 10.34
C ILE A 54 -10.87 -2.57 10.06
N PRO A 55 -10.48 -2.81 8.79
CA PRO A 55 -9.38 -3.71 8.48
C PRO A 55 -8.08 -3.28 9.16
N ASP A 56 -7.35 -4.25 9.71
CA ASP A 56 -6.00 -4.02 10.20
C ASP A 56 -5.00 -4.00 9.02
N PHE A 57 -4.29 -2.87 8.88
CA PHE A 57 -3.27 -2.65 7.85
C PHE A 57 -1.84 -2.78 8.39
N SER A 58 -1.66 -3.26 9.63
CA SER A 58 -0.34 -3.46 10.25
C SER A 58 0.57 -4.40 9.45
N ARG A 59 -0.01 -5.29 8.64
CA ARG A 59 0.70 -6.25 7.77
C ARG A 59 1.08 -5.68 6.39
N VAL A 60 1.01 -4.36 6.19
CA VAL A 60 1.51 -3.71 4.99
C VAL A 60 3.02 -3.49 5.12
N GLY A 61 3.76 -3.83 4.07
CA GLY A 61 5.20 -3.59 3.99
C GLY A 61 5.98 -4.79 3.51
N TYR A 62 7.30 -4.65 3.47
CA TYR A 62 8.22 -5.72 3.09
C TYR A 62 8.02 -6.96 3.99
N HIS A 63 7.72 -8.10 3.37
CA HIS A 63 7.32 -9.34 4.06
C HIS A 63 6.32 -9.12 5.21
N HIS A 64 5.26 -8.35 4.98
CA HIS A 64 4.23 -8.07 5.98
C HIS A 64 4.71 -7.33 7.25
N GLY A 65 5.91 -6.73 7.21
CA GLY A 65 6.56 -6.15 8.38
C GLY A 65 7.28 -7.19 9.26
N ASP A 66 7.22 -8.48 8.92
CA ASP A 66 7.88 -9.57 9.66
C ASP A 66 9.41 -9.54 9.50
N LYS A 67 9.90 -8.80 8.49
CA LYS A 67 11.33 -8.61 8.23
C LYS A 67 11.66 -7.14 8.01
N SER A 68 12.78 -6.70 8.56
CA SER A 68 13.40 -5.43 8.19
C SER A 68 13.83 -5.45 6.72
N ILE A 69 13.81 -4.28 6.09
CA ILE A 69 14.37 -4.11 4.75
C ILE A 69 15.87 -4.43 4.83
N PRO A 70 16.37 -5.41 4.05
CA PRO A 70 17.77 -5.82 4.11
C PRO A 70 18.67 -4.77 3.46
N ASP A 71 19.88 -4.64 4.00
CA ASP A 71 20.98 -3.90 3.37
C ASP A 71 21.94 -4.89 2.72
N TYR A 72 22.16 -4.74 1.41
CA TYR A 72 22.97 -5.66 0.61
C TYR A 72 24.18 -4.94 0.02
N PRO A 73 25.36 -5.60 -0.03
CA PRO A 73 26.55 -4.99 -0.59
C PRO A 73 26.38 -4.67 -2.08
N VAL A 74 27.04 -3.60 -2.51
CA VAL A 74 27.05 -3.17 -3.91
C VAL A 74 27.69 -4.24 -4.78
N THR A 75 26.98 -4.67 -5.81
CA THR A 75 27.46 -5.62 -6.83
C THR A 75 27.99 -4.89 -8.05
N LYS A 76 27.33 -3.81 -8.46
CA LYS A 76 27.70 -2.99 -9.61
C LYS A 76 27.56 -1.51 -9.29
N THR A 77 28.51 -0.72 -9.76
CA THR A 77 28.50 0.74 -9.63
C THR A 77 28.37 1.36 -11.00
N VAL A 78 27.43 2.29 -11.13
CA VAL A 78 27.14 3.03 -12.36
C VAL A 78 27.34 4.51 -12.08
N TYR A 79 27.94 5.19 -13.04
CA TYR A 79 28.13 6.64 -13.05
C TYR A 79 27.29 7.26 -14.16
N PRO A 80 26.78 8.49 -13.99
CA PRO A 80 26.03 9.16 -15.05
C PRO A 80 26.89 9.31 -16.30
N VAL A 81 26.24 9.32 -17.46
CA VAL A 81 26.90 9.68 -18.70
C VAL A 81 27.07 11.20 -18.74
N GLU A 82 28.29 11.70 -19.01
CA GLU A 82 28.59 13.14 -18.99
C GLU A 82 27.70 13.95 -19.95
N LYS A 83 27.37 13.37 -21.10
CA LYS A 83 26.49 13.96 -22.12
C LYS A 83 25.60 12.89 -22.72
N GLY A 84 24.29 13.13 -22.70
CA GLY A 84 23.30 12.24 -23.32
C GLY A 84 22.65 11.25 -22.35
N ASP A 85 22.01 10.24 -22.95
CA ASP A 85 21.15 9.28 -22.26
C ASP A 85 21.95 8.27 -21.42
N SER A 86 21.61 8.17 -20.13
CA SER A 86 22.18 7.21 -19.19
C SER A 86 21.40 5.90 -19.12
N ARG A 87 20.21 5.81 -19.75
CA ARG A 87 19.31 4.65 -19.67
C ARG A 87 20.01 3.35 -20.00
N GLN A 88 20.70 3.27 -21.14
CA GLN A 88 21.33 2.02 -21.58
C GLN A 88 22.42 1.55 -20.60
N ARG A 89 23.21 2.47 -20.05
CA ARG A 89 24.25 2.13 -19.06
C ARG A 89 23.65 1.55 -17.78
N ILE A 90 22.52 2.11 -17.33
CA ILE A 90 21.80 1.59 -16.16
C ILE A 90 21.21 0.21 -16.49
N GLN A 91 20.59 0.07 -17.66
CA GLN A 91 20.00 -1.18 -18.12
C GLN A 91 21.04 -2.30 -18.22
N ASP A 92 22.21 -2.04 -18.81
CA ASP A 92 23.29 -3.03 -18.94
C ASP A 92 23.75 -3.56 -17.57
N ALA A 93 23.82 -2.69 -16.56
CA ALA A 93 24.18 -3.08 -15.19
C ALA A 93 23.09 -3.94 -14.53
N ILE A 94 21.81 -3.58 -14.72
CA ILE A 94 20.66 -4.37 -14.26
C ILE A 94 20.66 -5.74 -14.95
N ASP A 95 20.87 -5.80 -16.25
CA ASP A 95 20.89 -7.03 -17.04
C ASP A 95 22.05 -7.95 -16.62
N GLU A 96 23.20 -7.37 -16.27
CA GLU A 96 24.33 -8.12 -15.73
C GLU A 96 24.00 -8.75 -14.37
N VAL A 97 23.43 -7.98 -13.45
CA VAL A 97 22.99 -8.49 -12.14
C VAL A 97 21.88 -9.52 -12.30
N SER A 98 20.95 -9.32 -13.24
CA SER A 98 19.82 -10.23 -13.50
C SER A 98 20.28 -11.62 -13.95
N ARG A 99 21.44 -11.73 -14.61
CA ARG A 99 22.06 -13.02 -14.99
C ARG A 99 22.72 -13.77 -13.84
N MET A 100 22.94 -13.13 -12.69
CA MET A 100 23.54 -13.77 -11.51
C MET A 100 22.56 -14.73 -10.85
N LYS A 101 23.09 -15.78 -10.18
CA LYS A 101 22.24 -16.69 -9.40
C LYS A 101 21.75 -15.98 -8.13
N PRO A 102 20.46 -16.10 -7.77
CA PRO A 102 20.00 -15.56 -6.50
C PRO A 102 20.62 -16.35 -5.34
N ASP A 103 20.83 -15.66 -4.22
CA ASP A 103 21.22 -16.27 -2.97
C ASP A 103 20.03 -16.97 -2.28
N LYS A 104 20.24 -17.46 -1.06
CA LYS A 104 19.22 -18.15 -0.26
C LYS A 104 18.00 -17.29 0.10
N ASN A 105 18.14 -15.96 0.04
CA ASN A 105 17.10 -14.99 0.34
C ASN A 105 16.43 -14.47 -0.95
N GLY A 106 16.85 -14.95 -2.13
CA GLY A 106 16.33 -14.50 -3.42
C GLY A 106 17.08 -13.29 -4.00
N HIS A 107 18.09 -12.76 -3.32
CA HIS A 107 18.85 -11.59 -3.77
C HIS A 107 19.90 -11.98 -4.82
N ARG A 108 19.96 -11.24 -5.93
CA ARG A 108 20.95 -11.42 -7.02
C ARG A 108 22.07 -10.41 -6.96
N GLY A 109 21.75 -9.17 -6.63
CA GLY A 109 22.73 -8.11 -6.52
C GLY A 109 22.14 -6.71 -6.45
N THR A 110 23.00 -5.77 -6.06
CA THR A 110 22.68 -4.35 -5.90
C THR A 110 23.43 -3.53 -6.95
N VAL A 111 22.69 -2.78 -7.76
CA VAL A 111 23.20 -1.77 -8.68
C VAL A 111 23.15 -0.42 -7.98
N LEU A 112 24.32 0.14 -7.67
CA LEU A 112 24.48 1.48 -7.11
C LEU A 112 24.67 2.50 -8.23
N LEU A 113 23.77 3.47 -8.31
CA LEU A 113 23.93 4.70 -9.06
C LEU A 113 24.67 5.71 -8.18
N LYS A 114 25.87 6.11 -8.60
CA LYS A 114 26.63 7.14 -7.91
C LYS A 114 25.94 8.50 -8.00
N ARG A 115 26.19 9.36 -7.02
CA ARG A 115 25.75 10.76 -7.02
C ARG A 115 25.98 11.42 -8.39
N GLY A 116 24.94 12.09 -8.90
CA GLY A 116 24.94 12.76 -10.18
C GLY A 116 23.56 12.82 -10.83
N VAL A 117 23.49 13.49 -11.98
CA VAL A 117 22.25 13.62 -12.77
C VAL A 117 22.29 12.64 -13.93
N TYR A 118 21.30 11.77 -13.99
CA TYR A 118 21.10 10.77 -15.03
C TYR A 118 19.95 11.22 -15.91
N HIS A 119 20.25 11.69 -17.11
CA HIS A 119 19.22 11.88 -18.13
C HIS A 119 18.75 10.52 -18.63
N VAL A 120 17.45 10.25 -18.60
CA VAL A 120 16.88 8.96 -18.98
C VAL A 120 15.80 9.18 -20.03
N HIS A 121 16.08 8.76 -21.27
CA HIS A 121 15.11 8.81 -22.36
C HIS A 121 14.34 7.48 -22.44
N GLY A 122 13.15 7.43 -21.83
CA GLY A 122 12.30 6.24 -21.76
C GLY A 122 12.41 5.47 -20.44
N THR A 123 12.24 4.16 -20.48
CA THR A 123 12.06 3.32 -19.28
C THR A 123 13.27 2.45 -18.97
N ILE A 124 13.61 2.36 -17.68
CA ILE A 124 14.54 1.38 -17.11
C ILE A 124 13.71 0.18 -16.64
N HIS A 125 14.02 -1.03 -17.14
CA HIS A 125 13.25 -2.22 -16.82
C HIS A 125 14.01 -3.14 -15.85
N ILE A 126 13.29 -3.62 -14.82
CA ILE A 126 13.74 -4.69 -13.92
C ILE A 126 12.75 -5.84 -14.05
N ASN A 127 13.07 -6.84 -14.88
CA ASN A 127 12.19 -7.97 -15.18
C ASN A 127 12.56 -9.26 -14.46
N THR A 128 13.54 -9.21 -13.56
CA THR A 128 14.04 -10.37 -12.82
C THR A 128 14.04 -10.06 -11.32
N GLY A 129 13.56 -11.00 -10.51
CA GLY A 129 13.58 -10.88 -9.05
C GLY A 129 14.99 -10.87 -8.46
N GLY A 130 15.14 -10.28 -7.27
CA GLY A 130 16.41 -10.21 -6.55
C GLY A 130 17.32 -9.03 -6.92
N VAL A 131 16.87 -8.11 -7.77
CA VAL A 131 17.67 -6.96 -8.21
C VAL A 131 17.32 -5.73 -7.39
N ILE A 132 18.32 -5.05 -6.85
CA ILE A 132 18.12 -3.77 -6.16
C ILE A 132 18.78 -2.67 -6.99
N LEU A 133 18.04 -1.63 -7.33
CA LEU A 133 18.55 -0.39 -7.91
C LEU A 133 18.55 0.68 -6.82
N THR A 134 19.73 1.18 -6.45
CA THR A 134 19.86 2.17 -5.38
C THR A 134 20.73 3.34 -5.78
N GLY A 135 20.46 4.52 -5.22
CA GLY A 135 21.34 5.68 -5.33
C GLY A 135 22.07 6.03 -4.03
N GLU A 136 22.72 7.18 -4.04
CA GLU A 136 23.43 7.79 -2.90
C GLU A 136 22.69 9.00 -2.32
N GLY A 137 21.36 8.90 -2.23
CA GLY A 137 20.48 9.87 -1.59
C GLY A 137 19.36 10.38 -2.49
N ASP A 138 18.27 10.82 -1.86
CA ASP A 138 16.99 11.15 -2.49
C ASP A 138 16.74 12.65 -2.70
N ASN A 139 17.71 13.51 -2.38
CA ASN A 139 17.62 14.93 -2.70
C ASN A 139 18.09 15.24 -4.13
N VAL A 140 17.64 16.38 -4.68
CA VAL A 140 17.92 16.82 -6.07
C VAL A 140 19.41 16.92 -6.42
N ASN A 141 20.28 17.14 -5.43
CA ASN A 141 21.73 17.27 -5.58
C ASN A 141 22.49 15.96 -5.29
N GLU A 142 21.77 14.83 -5.18
CA GLU A 142 22.32 13.52 -4.85
C GLU A 142 22.28 12.60 -6.07
N THR A 143 21.55 11.49 -6.01
CA THR A 143 21.31 10.65 -7.19
C THR A 143 19.97 11.05 -7.78
N ARG A 144 20.01 11.70 -8.95
CA ARG A 144 18.82 12.22 -9.61
C ARG A 144 18.64 11.57 -10.98
N LEU A 145 17.50 10.94 -11.20
CA LEU A 145 17.09 10.47 -12.52
C LEU A 145 16.08 11.46 -13.09
N LEU A 146 16.44 12.07 -14.21
CA LEU A 146 15.59 12.99 -14.95
C LEU A 146 14.97 12.24 -16.13
N ALA A 147 13.67 11.95 -16.04
CA ALA A 147 12.87 11.38 -17.12
C ALA A 147 12.68 12.43 -18.23
N ILE A 148 13.12 12.10 -19.44
CA ILE A 148 13.03 12.98 -20.61
C ILE A 148 12.17 12.30 -21.67
N GLY A 149 11.09 12.96 -22.07
CA GLY A 149 10.23 12.51 -23.16
C GLY A 149 8.95 13.33 -23.27
N LYS A 150 8.34 13.29 -24.47
CA LYS A 150 7.08 13.98 -24.79
C LYS A 150 5.90 13.01 -24.98
N GLN A 151 5.91 11.94 -24.19
CA GLN A 151 4.89 10.89 -24.18
C GLN A 151 4.76 10.34 -22.76
N ARG A 152 3.63 9.73 -22.42
CA ARG A 152 3.47 9.01 -21.15
C ARG A 152 4.33 7.75 -21.08
N PHE A 153 5.17 7.66 -20.05
CA PHE A 153 5.89 6.43 -19.70
C PHE A 153 6.22 6.38 -18.20
N SER A 154 6.60 5.19 -17.74
CA SER A 154 7.15 4.96 -16.41
C SER A 154 8.68 5.03 -16.46
N LEU A 155 9.31 5.82 -15.60
CA LEU A 155 10.77 5.97 -15.59
C LEU A 155 11.48 4.66 -15.20
N ILE A 156 11.00 4.00 -14.14
CA ILE A 156 11.42 2.65 -13.76
C ILE A 156 10.21 1.72 -13.77
N GLU A 157 10.32 0.60 -14.47
CA GLU A 157 9.30 -0.44 -14.50
C GLU A 157 9.86 -1.74 -13.93
N VAL A 158 9.31 -2.17 -12.80
CA VAL A 158 9.55 -3.46 -12.20
C VAL A 158 8.39 -4.37 -12.58
N SER A 159 8.63 -5.32 -13.49
CA SER A 159 7.56 -6.21 -13.92
C SER A 159 8.01 -7.61 -14.28
N GLY A 160 7.36 -8.60 -13.67
CA GLY A 160 7.43 -9.99 -14.11
C GLY A 160 6.70 -10.20 -15.45
N ASN A 161 6.82 -11.40 -16.02
CA ASN A 161 6.12 -11.77 -17.26
C ASN A 161 4.93 -12.71 -17.04
N GLY A 162 4.66 -13.04 -15.78
CA GLY A 162 3.65 -14.00 -15.38
C GLY A 162 2.23 -13.44 -15.33
N ARG A 163 1.29 -14.34 -15.05
CA ARG A 163 -0.07 -14.00 -14.62
C ARG A 163 -0.57 -15.02 -13.61
N MET A 164 -1.51 -14.59 -12.78
CA MET A 164 -2.25 -15.49 -11.90
C MET A 164 -3.07 -16.48 -12.73
N GLU A 165 -2.94 -17.76 -12.42
CA GLU A 165 -3.74 -18.85 -12.99
C GLU A 165 -4.39 -19.65 -11.88
N GLU A 166 -5.69 -19.88 -11.99
CA GLU A 166 -6.39 -20.77 -11.07
C GLU A 166 -5.92 -22.23 -11.26
N VAL A 167 -5.66 -22.91 -10.14
CA VAL A 167 -5.41 -24.35 -10.16
C VAL A 167 -6.76 -25.06 -10.32
N SER A 168 -6.92 -25.74 -11.46
CA SER A 168 -8.17 -26.42 -11.82
C SER A 168 -8.63 -27.41 -10.75
N GLY A 169 -9.94 -27.46 -10.51
CA GLY A 169 -10.57 -28.35 -9.54
C GLY A 169 -10.38 -27.97 -8.07
N THR A 170 -9.78 -26.80 -7.76
CA THR A 170 -9.60 -26.34 -6.37
C THR A 170 -10.67 -25.37 -5.90
N ARG A 171 -11.49 -24.82 -6.79
CA ARG A 171 -12.53 -23.85 -6.45
C ARG A 171 -13.64 -24.47 -5.62
N VAL A 172 -13.93 -23.82 -4.49
CA VAL A 172 -15.02 -24.16 -3.56
C VAL A 172 -15.78 -22.89 -3.19
N LYS A 173 -17.06 -23.04 -2.84
CA LYS A 173 -17.89 -21.92 -2.40
C LYS A 173 -17.66 -21.63 -0.92
N ILE A 174 -17.69 -20.36 -0.56
CA ILE A 174 -17.90 -19.92 0.83
C ILE A 174 -19.39 -20.12 1.15
N THR A 175 -19.68 -20.78 2.26
CA THR A 175 -21.04 -21.17 2.65
C THR A 175 -21.64 -20.29 3.75
N ASP A 176 -20.87 -19.37 4.32
CA ASP A 176 -21.43 -18.35 5.21
C ASP A 176 -22.35 -17.43 4.41
N ALA A 177 -23.57 -17.21 4.91
CA ALA A 177 -24.51 -16.28 4.27
C ALA A 177 -24.02 -14.82 4.31
N PHE A 178 -23.17 -14.49 5.29
CA PHE A 178 -22.55 -13.19 5.49
C PHE A 178 -21.12 -13.36 6.01
N VAL A 179 -20.14 -12.81 5.30
CA VAL A 179 -18.72 -12.72 5.71
C VAL A 179 -18.40 -11.25 6.01
N PRO A 180 -18.17 -10.88 7.28
CA PRO A 180 -17.90 -9.49 7.65
C PRO A 180 -16.55 -8.98 7.13
N VAL A 181 -16.46 -7.68 6.86
CA VAL A 181 -15.16 -7.00 6.69
C VAL A 181 -14.35 -7.17 7.99
N GLY A 182 -13.05 -7.43 7.85
CA GLY A 182 -12.13 -7.58 8.98
C GLY A 182 -12.03 -9.00 9.54
N THR A 183 -12.89 -9.94 9.11
CA THR A 183 -12.74 -11.35 9.52
C THR A 183 -11.52 -11.99 8.88
N HIS A 184 -10.93 -12.94 9.59
CA HIS A 184 -9.83 -13.80 9.13
C HIS A 184 -10.26 -15.24 8.88
N SER A 185 -11.56 -15.54 8.90
CA SER A 185 -12.03 -16.91 8.62
C SER A 185 -13.44 -16.95 8.05
N PHE A 186 -13.73 -18.04 7.36
CA PHE A 186 -15.03 -18.36 6.77
C PHE A 186 -15.16 -19.88 6.55
N GLN A 187 -16.38 -20.36 6.39
CA GLN A 187 -16.74 -21.73 6.06
C GLN A 187 -16.75 -21.94 4.55
N VAL A 188 -16.18 -23.04 4.08
CA VAL A 188 -16.24 -23.47 2.68
C VAL A 188 -17.01 -24.77 2.51
N SER A 189 -17.47 -25.05 1.30
CA SER A 189 -18.20 -26.29 0.99
C SER A 189 -17.36 -27.55 1.19
N SER A 190 -16.04 -27.46 0.97
CA SER A 190 -15.08 -28.51 1.32
C SER A 190 -13.68 -27.93 1.49
N ALA A 191 -13.01 -28.26 2.61
CA ALA A 191 -11.62 -27.89 2.84
C ALA A 191 -10.61 -29.03 2.52
N THR A 192 -11.06 -30.17 1.99
CA THR A 192 -10.24 -31.39 1.83
C THR A 192 -8.97 -31.19 0.99
N ASN A 193 -9.01 -30.24 0.06
CA ASN A 193 -7.89 -29.94 -0.83
C ASN A 193 -7.01 -28.79 -0.33
N PHE A 194 -7.27 -28.23 0.86
CA PHE A 194 -6.54 -27.08 1.40
C PHE A 194 -5.73 -27.47 2.64
N LYS A 195 -4.55 -26.86 2.79
CA LYS A 195 -3.69 -27.00 3.96
C LYS A 195 -3.03 -25.66 4.32
N VAL A 196 -2.49 -25.59 5.53
CA VAL A 196 -1.68 -24.45 5.98
C VAL A 196 -0.52 -24.19 5.01
N GLY A 197 -0.28 -22.92 4.68
CA GLY A 197 0.73 -22.46 3.72
C GLY A 197 0.27 -22.47 2.26
N ASP A 198 -0.93 -22.97 1.94
CA ASP A 198 -1.46 -22.83 0.59
C ASP A 198 -1.77 -21.35 0.29
N ARG A 199 -1.35 -20.89 -0.89
CA ARG A 199 -1.77 -19.60 -1.46
C ARG A 199 -3.08 -19.76 -2.18
N ILE A 200 -4.03 -18.90 -1.84
CA ILE A 200 -5.39 -18.93 -2.36
C ILE A 200 -5.81 -17.54 -2.85
N ILE A 201 -6.81 -17.54 -3.71
CA ILE A 201 -7.63 -16.36 -3.98
C ILE A 201 -8.92 -16.49 -3.19
N VAL A 202 -9.23 -15.47 -2.40
CA VAL A 202 -10.58 -15.23 -1.89
C VAL A 202 -11.28 -14.34 -2.91
N TYR A 203 -12.26 -14.91 -3.59
CA TYR A 203 -12.93 -14.30 -4.73
C TYR A 203 -14.33 -13.83 -4.37
N ARG A 204 -14.64 -12.59 -4.72
CA ARG A 204 -16.00 -12.05 -4.65
C ARG A 204 -16.48 -11.72 -6.06
N PRO A 205 -17.52 -12.38 -6.59
CA PRO A 205 -18.06 -12.01 -7.88
C PRO A 205 -18.69 -10.62 -7.82
N GLY A 206 -18.53 -9.84 -8.89
CA GLY A 206 -19.41 -8.73 -9.15
C GLY A 206 -20.74 -9.26 -9.67
N THR A 207 -21.85 -8.71 -9.18
CA THR A 207 -23.20 -9.09 -9.60
C THR A 207 -24.02 -7.87 -9.98
N GLU A 208 -24.92 -8.02 -10.95
CA GLU A 208 -25.77 -6.90 -11.39
C GLU A 208 -26.65 -6.40 -10.26
N ASN A 209 -27.17 -7.31 -9.42
CA ASN A 209 -27.90 -6.95 -8.20
C ASN A 209 -27.09 -6.02 -7.29
N TRP A 210 -25.79 -6.31 -7.10
CA TRP A 210 -24.94 -5.46 -6.27
C TRP A 210 -24.73 -4.10 -6.92
N ILE A 211 -24.37 -4.05 -8.20
CA ILE A 211 -24.15 -2.80 -8.96
C ILE A 211 -25.40 -1.91 -8.94
N HIS A 212 -26.57 -2.51 -9.11
CA HIS A 212 -27.86 -1.82 -9.07
C HIS A 212 -28.16 -1.25 -7.69
N ASP A 213 -27.97 -2.03 -6.62
CA ASP A 213 -28.23 -1.59 -5.25
C ASP A 213 -27.34 -0.42 -4.83
N ILE A 214 -26.10 -0.38 -5.31
CA ILE A 214 -25.19 0.75 -5.09
C ILE A 214 -25.36 1.88 -6.13
N LYS A 215 -26.32 1.74 -7.05
CA LYS A 215 -26.69 2.70 -8.10
C LYS A 215 -25.56 3.04 -9.07
N MET A 216 -24.61 2.12 -9.24
CA MET A 216 -23.49 2.33 -10.14
C MET A 216 -23.84 2.05 -11.62
N ASP A 217 -25.04 1.55 -11.87
CA ASP A 217 -25.71 1.53 -13.17
C ASP A 217 -26.58 2.78 -13.44
N GLN A 218 -26.62 3.73 -12.49
CA GLN A 218 -27.46 4.94 -12.52
C GLN A 218 -26.65 6.21 -12.22
N ILE A 219 -25.36 6.22 -12.58
CA ILE A 219 -24.48 7.36 -12.39
C ILE A 219 -24.98 8.52 -13.24
N VAL A 220 -25.14 9.70 -12.63
CA VAL A 220 -25.60 10.91 -13.32
C VAL A 220 -24.67 11.22 -14.49
N GLU A 221 -25.26 11.36 -15.68
CA GLU A 221 -24.52 11.58 -16.92
C GLU A 221 -23.76 12.91 -16.88
N ARG A 222 -22.47 12.82 -17.22
CA ARG A 222 -21.53 13.92 -17.45
C ARG A 222 -20.58 13.48 -18.57
N GLN A 223 -19.81 14.41 -19.13
CA GLN A 223 -18.81 14.07 -20.13
C GLN A 223 -17.84 13.00 -19.57
N GLY A 224 -17.76 11.84 -20.25
CA GLY A 224 -16.93 10.71 -19.83
C GLY A 224 -17.55 9.79 -18.77
N THR A 225 -18.80 10.01 -18.34
CA THR A 225 -19.49 9.09 -17.42
C THR A 225 -19.68 7.72 -18.08
N ARG A 226 -19.25 6.66 -17.38
CA ARG A 226 -19.49 5.27 -17.76
C ARG A 226 -20.21 4.55 -16.64
N GLN A 227 -21.34 3.93 -16.96
CA GLN A 227 -22.05 3.05 -16.02
C GLN A 227 -21.20 1.80 -15.73
N TRP A 228 -21.25 1.31 -14.50
CA TRP A 228 -20.51 0.13 -14.09
C TRP A 228 -21.21 -1.14 -14.58
N THR A 229 -20.43 -2.17 -14.88
CA THR A 229 -20.96 -3.51 -15.17
C THR A 229 -20.44 -4.51 -14.16
N ALA A 230 -21.24 -5.53 -13.81
CA ALA A 230 -20.86 -6.50 -12.78
C ALA A 230 -19.48 -7.15 -13.02
N ARG A 231 -19.18 -7.49 -14.27
CA ARG A 231 -17.93 -8.17 -14.67
C ARG A 231 -16.67 -7.34 -14.35
N GLU A 232 -16.77 -6.03 -14.31
CA GLU A 232 -15.65 -5.13 -13.99
C GLU A 232 -15.28 -5.15 -12.50
N TYR A 233 -16.14 -5.71 -11.65
CA TYR A 233 -15.99 -5.71 -10.18
C TYR A 233 -15.93 -7.12 -9.59
N ASN A 234 -15.37 -8.06 -10.35
CA ASN A 234 -14.88 -9.31 -9.80
C ASN A 234 -13.61 -9.04 -8.98
N LEU A 235 -13.69 -9.22 -7.67
CA LEU A 235 -12.58 -8.91 -6.77
C LEU A 235 -11.85 -10.20 -6.39
N SER A 236 -10.53 -10.19 -6.58
CA SER A 236 -9.64 -11.31 -6.23
C SER A 236 -8.66 -10.85 -5.16
N PHE A 237 -8.69 -11.50 -4.00
CA PHE A 237 -7.82 -11.17 -2.88
C PHE A 237 -6.86 -12.34 -2.62
N GLU A 238 -5.57 -12.12 -2.83
CA GLU A 238 -4.54 -13.12 -2.51
C GLU A 238 -4.39 -13.27 -1.00
N ARG A 239 -4.44 -14.52 -0.52
CA ARG A 239 -4.30 -14.86 0.89
C ARG A 239 -3.46 -16.12 1.07
N GLU A 240 -2.89 -16.28 2.24
CA GLU A 240 -2.26 -17.51 2.69
C GLU A 240 -3.11 -18.17 3.78
N ILE A 241 -3.32 -19.48 3.68
CA ILE A 241 -4.03 -20.24 4.71
C ILE A 241 -3.11 -20.43 5.91
N VAL A 242 -3.51 -19.91 7.07
CA VAL A 242 -2.74 -20.04 8.32
C VAL A 242 -3.26 -21.17 9.23
N LYS A 243 -4.52 -21.59 9.04
CA LYS A 243 -5.15 -22.67 9.81
C LYS A 243 -6.34 -23.26 9.05
N VAL A 244 -6.59 -24.56 9.23
CA VAL A 244 -7.79 -25.26 8.72
C VAL A 244 -8.41 -26.06 9.86
N GLU A 245 -9.72 -25.88 10.09
CA GLU A 245 -10.49 -26.63 11.10
C GLU A 245 -11.80 -27.15 10.51
N GLY A 246 -11.84 -28.44 10.19
CA GLY A 246 -12.94 -29.01 9.41
C GLY A 246 -13.06 -28.27 8.08
N ASN A 247 -14.21 -27.66 7.81
CA ASN A 247 -14.44 -26.84 6.62
C ASN A 247 -14.21 -25.33 6.84
N ARG A 248 -13.65 -24.93 7.98
CA ARG A 248 -13.28 -23.54 8.25
C ARG A 248 -11.86 -23.27 7.80
N ILE A 249 -11.68 -22.24 6.97
CA ILE A 249 -10.37 -21.75 6.54
C ILE A 249 -10.07 -20.46 7.30
N TYR A 250 -8.83 -20.33 7.78
CA TYR A 250 -8.30 -19.11 8.36
C TYR A 250 -7.20 -18.53 7.47
N ILE A 251 -7.22 -17.22 7.27
CA ILE A 251 -6.31 -16.48 6.39
C ILE A 251 -5.44 -15.48 7.14
N ASP A 252 -4.28 -15.23 6.56
CA ASP A 252 -3.23 -14.33 7.05
C ASP A 252 -3.67 -12.87 7.21
N ASN A 253 -4.48 -12.36 6.27
CA ASN A 253 -4.94 -10.97 6.20
C ASN A 253 -6.48 -10.88 6.12
N PRO A 254 -7.10 -9.81 6.65
CA PRO A 254 -8.55 -9.75 6.78
C PRO A 254 -9.27 -9.71 5.43
N VAL A 255 -10.53 -10.14 5.41
CA VAL A 255 -11.45 -9.87 4.30
C VAL A 255 -11.73 -8.36 4.26
N VAL A 256 -11.43 -7.70 3.14
CA VAL A 256 -11.56 -6.23 3.01
C VAL A 256 -12.85 -5.80 2.32
N MET A 257 -13.63 -6.76 1.81
CA MET A 257 -14.93 -6.53 1.20
C MET A 257 -15.91 -7.58 1.71
N GLN A 258 -17.00 -7.15 2.35
CA GLN A 258 -18.01 -8.07 2.84
C GLN A 258 -18.58 -8.91 1.70
N MET A 259 -18.90 -10.17 2.02
CA MET A 259 -19.50 -11.11 1.08
C MET A 259 -20.86 -11.53 1.60
N GLU A 260 -21.86 -11.39 0.76
CA GLU A 260 -23.26 -11.63 1.11
C GLU A 260 -23.88 -12.56 0.09
N GLU A 261 -24.63 -13.55 0.55
CA GLU A 261 -25.28 -14.53 -0.33
C GLU A 261 -26.16 -13.87 -1.40
N LYS A 262 -26.89 -12.80 -1.05
CA LYS A 262 -27.73 -12.02 -1.98
C LYS A 262 -26.94 -11.40 -3.15
N TYR A 263 -25.63 -11.21 -3.00
CA TYR A 263 -24.73 -10.66 -4.02
C TYR A 263 -23.78 -11.72 -4.60
N GLY A 264 -24.10 -13.00 -4.41
CA GLY A 264 -23.33 -14.13 -4.97
C GLY A 264 -22.35 -14.78 -4.00
N GLY A 265 -22.26 -14.29 -2.75
CA GLY A 265 -21.36 -14.83 -1.74
C GLY A 265 -19.89 -14.67 -2.11
N GLY A 266 -19.09 -15.69 -1.83
CA GLY A 266 -17.68 -15.73 -2.17
C GLY A 266 -17.20 -17.13 -2.50
N GLU A 267 -16.01 -17.23 -3.08
CA GLU A 267 -15.38 -18.48 -3.48
C GLU A 267 -13.90 -18.48 -3.12
N VAL A 268 -13.32 -19.66 -2.98
CA VAL A 268 -11.90 -19.84 -2.70
C VAL A 268 -11.31 -20.87 -3.65
N PHE A 269 -10.14 -20.58 -4.21
CA PHE A 269 -9.39 -21.50 -5.05
C PHE A 269 -7.88 -21.27 -4.87
N LYS A 270 -7.07 -22.28 -5.17
CA LYS A 270 -5.61 -22.13 -5.24
C LYS A 270 -5.22 -21.50 -6.57
N TYR A 271 -4.09 -20.81 -6.59
CA TYR A 271 -3.54 -20.25 -7.82
C TYR A 271 -2.04 -20.51 -7.94
N THR A 272 -1.54 -20.48 -9.18
CA THR A 272 -0.13 -20.31 -9.50
C THR A 272 0.09 -18.92 -10.09
N PHE A 273 1.31 -18.41 -10.01
CA PHE A 273 1.68 -17.14 -10.62
C PHE A 273 3.11 -17.26 -11.17
N ASP A 274 3.27 -18.18 -12.11
CA ASP A 274 4.55 -18.43 -12.74
C ASP A 274 4.96 -17.19 -13.54
N GLY A 275 6.15 -16.66 -13.25
CA GLY A 275 6.64 -15.40 -13.82
C GLY A 275 6.39 -14.16 -12.97
N ARG A 276 5.79 -14.27 -11.77
CA ARG A 276 5.87 -13.23 -10.73
C ARG A 276 7.30 -13.14 -10.21
N ILE A 277 7.82 -11.92 -10.09
CA ILE A 277 9.15 -11.65 -9.51
C ILE A 277 9.02 -11.17 -8.07
N SER A 278 10.09 -11.22 -7.28
CA SER A 278 10.10 -10.77 -5.88
C SER A 278 11.50 -10.30 -5.49
N GLU A 279 11.66 -9.76 -4.27
CA GLU A 279 12.94 -9.27 -3.76
C GLU A 279 13.58 -8.19 -4.65
N VAL A 280 12.76 -7.28 -5.20
CA VAL A 280 13.20 -6.13 -5.99
C VAL A 280 13.10 -4.85 -5.18
N GLY A 281 14.11 -3.99 -5.26
CA GLY A 281 14.13 -2.70 -4.56
C GLY A 281 14.51 -1.55 -5.47
N VAL A 282 13.88 -0.39 -5.26
CA VAL A 282 14.27 0.91 -5.83
C VAL A 282 14.38 1.90 -4.67
N THR A 283 15.56 2.45 -4.40
CA THR A 283 15.79 3.19 -3.15
C THR A 283 16.86 4.28 -3.25
N ASN A 284 16.79 5.28 -2.37
CA ASN A 284 17.80 6.34 -2.19
C ASN A 284 18.09 7.16 -3.46
N MET A 285 17.06 7.62 -4.17
CA MET A 285 17.21 8.45 -5.36
C MET A 285 16.05 9.44 -5.54
N CYS A 286 16.35 10.59 -6.13
CA CYS A 286 15.39 11.58 -6.57
C CYS A 286 14.93 11.23 -7.98
N LEU A 287 13.61 11.16 -8.20
CA LEU A 287 13.02 10.93 -9.51
C LEU A 287 12.29 12.20 -9.94
N GLU A 288 12.64 12.72 -11.10
CA GLU A 288 12.01 13.91 -11.67
C GLU A 288 11.67 13.67 -13.14
N SER A 289 10.67 14.41 -13.64
CA SER A 289 10.32 14.43 -15.06
C SER A 289 10.44 15.85 -15.58
N GLU A 290 10.96 16.00 -16.80
CA GLU A 290 10.74 17.21 -17.58
C GLU A 290 9.27 17.25 -18.02
N PHE A 291 8.71 18.46 -18.12
CA PHE A 291 7.37 18.73 -18.63
C PHE A 291 7.35 20.14 -19.23
N GLU A 292 6.48 20.41 -20.21
CA GLU A 292 6.45 21.70 -20.88
C GLU A 292 5.71 22.77 -20.06
N HIS A 293 4.59 22.40 -19.41
CA HIS A 293 3.77 23.29 -18.59
C HIS A 293 2.90 22.50 -17.60
N TYR A 294 2.20 23.18 -16.68
CA TYR A 294 1.46 22.50 -15.60
C TYR A 294 0.33 21.55 -16.05
N GLU A 295 -0.21 21.76 -17.27
CA GLU A 295 -1.23 20.88 -17.87
C GLU A 295 -0.65 19.79 -18.78
N ASP A 296 0.68 19.71 -18.89
CA ASP A 296 1.32 18.71 -19.73
C ASP A 296 1.08 17.34 -19.11
N ASN A 297 0.46 16.44 -19.87
CA ASN A 297 0.25 15.07 -19.46
C ASN A 297 1.01 14.08 -20.35
N GLU A 298 1.88 14.57 -21.23
CA GLU A 298 2.68 13.78 -22.17
C GLU A 298 4.16 13.84 -21.79
N HIS A 299 4.46 13.34 -20.59
CA HIS A 299 5.82 13.27 -20.05
C HIS A 299 6.03 12.00 -19.21
N GLY A 300 7.21 11.85 -18.58
CA GLY A 300 7.44 10.81 -17.58
C GLY A 300 6.39 10.88 -16.48
N TRP A 301 5.41 9.98 -16.52
CA TRP A 301 4.15 10.09 -15.77
C TRP A 301 4.22 9.34 -14.44
N ILE A 302 4.94 8.22 -14.41
CA ILE A 302 5.12 7.38 -13.21
C ILE A 302 6.61 7.27 -12.91
N GLY A 303 7.02 7.61 -11.69
CA GLY A 303 8.42 7.47 -11.26
C GLY A 303 8.86 6.01 -11.18
N VAL A 304 8.11 5.18 -10.44
CA VAL A 304 8.33 3.74 -10.35
C VAL A 304 7.01 3.01 -10.47
N GLN A 305 6.93 2.07 -11.41
CA GLN A 305 5.80 1.18 -11.59
C GLN A 305 6.16 -0.23 -11.15
N PHE A 306 5.33 -0.84 -10.31
CA PHE A 306 5.39 -2.26 -9.98
C PHE A 306 4.20 -2.98 -10.60
N ASP A 307 4.47 -4.07 -11.31
CA ASP A 307 3.46 -4.98 -11.87
C ASP A 307 3.95 -6.44 -11.73
N LYS A 308 3.07 -7.40 -11.45
CA LYS A 308 3.44 -8.83 -11.29
C LYS A 308 4.66 -9.06 -10.37
N VAL A 309 4.67 -8.39 -9.22
CA VAL A 309 5.63 -8.57 -8.11
C VAL A 309 4.96 -9.29 -6.94
#